data_AF-C4FM10-F1
#
_entry.id   AF-C4FM10-F1
#
_cell.length_a   1.000
_cell.length_b   1.000
_cell.length_c   1.000
_cell.angle_alpha   90.00
_cell.angle_beta   90.00
_cell.angle_gamma   90.00
#
_symmetry.space_group_name_H-M   'P 1'
#
loop_
_entity.id
_entity.type
_entity.pdbx_description
1 polymer ?
#
loop_
_entity_poly.entity_id
_entity_poly.type
_entity_poly.pdbx_seq_one_letter_code
_entity_poly.pdbx_strand_id
1 'polypeptide(L)'
;MLDLDNFSNIHKVFGKDIADLLLQDVVKIVKNNIRKEDIIIRKGDDELLILVKKFDNNTKPLDIAQRIINKISSTKFNLIYNTVKITASAGIYLYPEKEIDFSLVLKKSILHY
;
A
#
# COMPACT_ATOMS: atom_id res chain seq x y z
N MET A 1 -5.94 -2.78 1.94
CA MET A 1 -4.94 -3.46 1.11
C MET A 1 -4.53 -2.50 0.02
N LEU A 2 -3.24 -2.27 -0.15
CA LEU A 2 -2.65 -1.42 -1.18
C LEU A 2 -1.95 -2.34 -2.19
N ASP A 3 -2.21 -2.14 -3.47
CA ASP A 3 -1.63 -2.88 -4.58
C ASP A 3 -0.90 -1.91 -5.52
N LEU A 4 0.30 -2.27 -5.98
CA LEU A 4 1.08 -1.42 -6.89
C LEU A 4 0.75 -1.76 -8.35
N ASP A 5 0.13 -0.81 -9.04
CA ASP A 5 -0.39 -1.05 -10.38
C ASP A 5 0.76 -1.37 -11.35
N ASN A 6 0.62 -2.48 -12.09
CA ASN A 6 1.60 -2.96 -13.07
C ASN A 6 3.02 -3.22 -12.51
N PHE A 7 3.17 -3.50 -11.22
CA PHE A 7 4.48 -3.76 -10.61
C PHE A 7 5.21 -4.96 -11.24
N SER A 8 4.48 -6.00 -11.69
CA SER A 8 5.06 -7.13 -12.42
C SER A 8 5.76 -6.71 -13.74
N ASN A 9 5.37 -5.58 -14.36
CA ASN A 9 6.09 -5.05 -15.51
C ASN A 9 7.43 -4.42 -15.09
N ILE A 10 7.49 -3.78 -13.92
CA ILE A 10 8.76 -3.30 -13.36
C ILE A 10 9.72 -4.48 -13.11
N HIS A 11 9.22 -5.61 -12.56
CA HIS A 11 10.01 -6.84 -12.41
C HIS A 11 10.60 -7.31 -13.73
N LYS A 12 9.79 -7.38 -14.78
CA LYS A 12 10.21 -7.87 -16.10
C LYS A 12 11.21 -6.95 -16.79
N VAL A 13 11.06 -5.64 -16.64
CA VAL A 13 11.88 -4.63 -17.33
C VAL A 13 13.20 -4.36 -16.61
N PHE A 14 13.16 -4.22 -15.27
CA PHE A 14 14.31 -3.78 -14.48
C PHE A 14 14.92 -4.89 -13.62
N GLY A 15 14.29 -6.06 -13.56
CA GLY A 15 14.71 -7.15 -12.68
C GLY A 15 14.22 -6.98 -11.25
N LYS A 16 14.26 -8.10 -10.51
CA LYS A 16 13.74 -8.20 -9.14
C LYS A 16 14.42 -7.22 -8.18
N ASP A 17 15.75 -7.13 -8.21
CA ASP A 17 16.50 -6.33 -7.25
C ASP A 17 16.14 -4.83 -7.34
N ILE A 18 16.00 -4.30 -8.56
CA ILE A 18 15.63 -2.90 -8.77
C ILE A 18 14.18 -2.65 -8.36
N ALA A 19 13.29 -3.61 -8.61
CA ALA A 19 11.91 -3.48 -8.17
C ALA A 19 11.75 -3.59 -6.65
N ASP A 20 12.54 -4.42 -5.97
CA ASP A 20 12.55 -4.47 -4.51
C ASP A 20 13.04 -3.12 -3.93
N LEU A 21 13.97 -2.42 -4.59
CA LEU A 21 14.33 -1.04 -4.21
C LEU A 21 13.16 -0.06 -4.38
N LEU A 22 12.43 -0.14 -5.50
CA LEU A 22 11.20 0.64 -5.71
C LEU A 22 10.19 0.39 -4.58
N LEU A 23 9.99 -0.88 -4.21
CA LEU A 23 9.08 -1.25 -3.14
C LEU A 23 9.55 -0.71 -1.77
N GLN A 24 10.85 -0.71 -1.50
CA GLN A 24 11.39 -0.08 -0.28
C GLN A 24 11.04 1.41 -0.22
N ASP A 25 11.13 2.13 -1.34
CA ASP A 25 10.76 3.54 -1.40
C ASP A 25 9.25 3.77 -1.23
N VAL A 26 8.42 2.90 -1.81
CA VAL A 26 6.98 2.88 -1.55
C VAL A 26 6.70 2.66 -0.06
N VAL A 27 7.36 1.69 0.58
CA VAL A 27 7.18 1.42 2.03
C VAL A 27 7.57 2.64 2.87
N LYS A 28 8.62 3.39 2.49
CA LYS A 28 8.97 4.66 3.15
C LYS A 28 7.85 5.69 3.01
N ILE A 29 7.25 5.82 1.82
CA ILE A 29 6.10 6.70 1.60
C ILE A 29 4.94 6.29 2.52
N VAL A 30 4.60 5.01 2.58
CA VAL A 30 3.53 4.50 3.45
C VAL A 30 3.84 4.80 4.91
N LYS A 31 5.05 4.47 5.40
CA LYS A 31 5.47 4.72 6.79
C LYS A 31 5.37 6.20 7.20
N ASN A 32 5.67 7.12 6.29
CA ASN A 32 5.59 8.55 6.55
C ASN A 32 4.15 9.10 6.54
N ASN A 33 3.16 8.29 6.15
CA ASN A 33 1.77 8.70 6.02
C ASN A 33 0.81 7.95 6.94
N ILE A 34 1.32 7.04 7.77
CA ILE A 34 0.58 6.30 8.81
C ILE A 34 1.15 6.63 10.19
N ARG A 35 0.44 6.26 11.25
CA ARG A 35 0.92 6.47 12.63
C ARG A 35 1.92 5.38 13.02
N LYS A 36 2.72 5.64 14.07
CA LYS A 36 3.77 4.70 14.53
C LYS A 36 3.20 3.37 15.01
N GLU A 37 1.97 3.39 15.54
CA GLU A 37 1.26 2.22 16.04
C GLU A 37 0.61 1.37 14.94
N ASP A 38 0.44 1.93 13.74
CA ASP A 38 -0.11 1.21 12.58
C ASP A 38 0.92 0.19 12.07
N ILE A 39 0.41 -0.88 11.44
CA ILE A 39 1.25 -2.00 10.99
C ILE A 39 1.22 -2.07 9.46
N ILE A 40 2.38 -2.26 8.86
CA ILE A 40 2.53 -2.57 7.43
C ILE A 40 3.01 -4.02 7.31
N ILE A 41 2.33 -4.80 6.48
CA ILE A 41 2.68 -6.19 6.16
C ILE A 41 2.84 -6.30 4.65
N ARG A 42 3.97 -6.83 4.18
CA ARG A 42 4.12 -7.26 2.78
C ARG A 42 3.39 -8.59 2.62
N LYS A 43 2.28 -8.61 1.89
CA LYS A 43 1.46 -9.82 1.67
C LYS A 43 1.92 -10.59 0.44
N GLY A 44 2.31 -9.88 -0.61
CA GLY A 44 2.77 -10.43 -1.88
C GLY A 44 3.97 -9.67 -2.43
N ASP A 45 4.23 -9.85 -3.73
CA ASP A 45 5.34 -9.18 -4.40
C ASP A 45 5.12 -7.66 -4.46
N ASP A 46 3.88 -7.24 -4.77
CA ASP A 46 3.38 -5.87 -4.91
C ASP A 46 2.31 -5.45 -3.90
N GLU A 47 1.77 -6.41 -3.15
CA GLU A 47 0.69 -6.16 -2.20
C GLU A 47 1.20 -5.77 -0.80
N LEU A 48 0.75 -4.62 -0.30
CA LEU A 48 0.95 -4.15 1.07
C LEU A 48 -0.38 -4.11 1.84
N LEU A 49 -0.43 -4.81 2.97
CA LEU A 49 -1.54 -4.68 3.92
C LEU A 49 -1.18 -3.64 4.98
N ILE A 50 -2.06 -2.67 5.18
CA ILE A 50 -1.92 -1.63 6.20
C ILE A 50 -3.04 -1.83 7.22
N LEU A 51 -2.67 -2.10 8.47
CA LEU A 51 -3.59 -2.24 9.58
C LEU A 51 -3.60 -0.94 10.39
N VAL A 52 -4.69 -0.18 10.25
CA VAL A 52 -4.94 1.04 11.02
C VAL A 52 -5.60 0.65 12.33
N LYS A 53 -4.88 0.76 13.46
CA LYS A 53 -5.37 0.25 14.75
C LYS A 53 -6.48 1.09 15.35
N LYS A 54 -6.42 2.40 15.15
CA LYS A 54 -7.40 3.37 15.64
C LYS A 54 -7.56 4.46 14.61
N PHE A 55 -8.81 4.79 14.32
CA PHE A 55 -9.15 5.96 13.52
C PHE A 55 -10.23 6.76 14.26
N ASP A 56 -10.24 8.06 14.01
CA ASP A 56 -11.16 9.02 14.60
C ASP A 56 -11.79 9.86 13.48
N ASN A 57 -12.64 10.82 13.83
CA ASN A 57 -13.30 11.68 12.84
C ASN A 57 -12.32 12.51 11.99
N ASN A 58 -11.10 12.76 12.49
CA ASN A 58 -10.08 13.57 11.80
C ASN A 58 -9.16 12.72 10.92
N THR A 59 -9.09 11.40 11.15
CA THR A 59 -8.14 10.51 10.47
C THR A 59 -8.83 9.26 9.97
N LYS A 60 -9.70 9.38 8.95
CA LYS A 60 -10.41 8.22 8.42
C LYS A 60 -9.46 7.33 7.60
N PRO A 61 -9.65 6.00 7.59
CA PRO A 61 -8.84 5.10 6.78
C PRO A 61 -8.84 5.45 5.28
N LEU A 62 -9.97 5.99 4.78
CA LEU A 62 -10.08 6.50 3.41
C LEU A 62 -9.11 7.66 3.14
N ASP A 63 -9.02 8.63 4.05
CA ASP A 63 -8.14 9.78 3.90
C ASP A 63 -6.66 9.36 3.93
N ILE A 64 -6.33 8.37 4.78
CA ILE A 64 -5.00 7.77 4.82
C ILE A 64 -4.66 7.12 3.48
N ALA A 65 -5.55 6.26 2.96
CA ALA A 65 -5.34 5.56 1.70
C ALA A 65 -5.19 6.55 0.52
N GLN A 66 -6.09 7.52 0.40
CA GLN A 66 -6.04 8.52 -0.68
C GLN A 66 -4.75 9.34 -0.62
N ARG A 67 -4.31 9.74 0.58
CA ARG A 67 -3.06 10.47 0.77
C ARG A 67 -1.86 9.64 0.31
N ILE A 68 -1.81 8.35 0.67
CA ILE A 68 -0.75 7.43 0.25
C ILE A 68 -0.74 7.27 -1.28
N ILE A 69 -1.90 6.97 -1.89
CA ILE A 69 -2.03 6.80 -3.34
C ILE A 69 -1.56 8.06 -4.07
N ASN A 70 -2.03 9.23 -3.65
CA ASN A 70 -1.64 10.51 -4.24
C ASN A 70 -0.14 10.79 -4.10
N LYS A 71 0.46 10.38 -2.96
CA LYS A 71 1.89 10.56 -2.74
C LYS A 71 2.71 9.61 -3.63
N ILE A 72 2.28 8.36 -3.80
CA ILE A 72 2.92 7.41 -4.71
C ILE A 72 2.84 7.93 -6.15
N SER A 73 1.64 8.30 -6.63
CA SER A 73 1.42 8.73 -8.02
C SER A 73 2.12 10.02 -8.41
N SER A 74 2.30 10.94 -7.45
CA SER A 74 3.05 12.19 -7.65
C SER A 74 4.57 12.02 -7.52
N THR A 75 5.04 10.93 -6.92
CA THR A 75 6.47 10.69 -6.71
C THR A 75 7.12 10.17 -7.99
N LYS A 76 8.29 10.73 -8.31
CA LYS A 76 9.20 10.18 -9.31
C LYS A 76 10.19 9.28 -8.60
N PHE A 77 10.19 8.00 -8.92
CA PHE A 77 11.11 7.03 -8.33
C PHE A 77 12.36 6.92 -9.19
N ASN A 78 13.51 7.21 -8.60
CA ASN A 78 14.79 7.12 -9.28
C ASN A 78 15.33 5.70 -9.11
N LEU A 79 15.25 4.93 -10.19
CA LEU A 79 15.90 3.65 -10.34
C LEU A 79 17.28 3.87 -10.97
N ILE A 80 18.16 2.87 -10.87
CA ILE A 80 19.53 2.94 -11.36
C ILE A 80 19.48 3.21 -12.89
N TYR A 81 19.75 4.46 -13.29
CA TYR A 81 19.67 5.03 -14.65
C TYR A 81 18.27 5.36 -15.21
N ASN A 82 17.18 5.18 -14.46
CA ASN A 82 15.83 5.46 -14.96
C ASN A 82 14.98 6.19 -13.92
N THR A 83 14.02 6.99 -14.38
CA THR A 83 12.98 7.54 -13.50
C THR A 83 11.64 6.96 -13.90
N VAL A 84 10.97 6.30 -12.96
CA VAL A 84 9.65 5.72 -13.18
C VAL A 84 8.59 6.45 -12.36
N LYS A 85 7.36 6.43 -12.89
CA LYS A 85 6.15 6.76 -12.15
C LYS A 85 5.30 5.51 -12.07
N ILE A 86 4.78 5.23 -10.89
CA ILE A 86 3.84 4.15 -10.64
C ILE A 86 2.60 4.72 -9.97
N THR A 87 1.49 4.00 -10.11
CA THR A 87 0.26 4.27 -9.36
C THR A 87 0.00 3.10 -8.42
N ALA A 88 -0.98 3.28 -7.53
CA ALA A 88 -1.38 2.23 -6.61
C ALA A 88 -2.89 2.30 -6.42
N SER A 89 -3.49 1.14 -6.25
CA SER A 89 -4.91 0.96 -5.96
C SER A 89 -5.07 0.50 -4.51
N ALA A 90 -6.17 0.86 -3.84
CA ALA A 90 -6.41 0.40 -2.48
C ALA A 90 -7.84 -0.02 -2.20
N GLY A 91 -8.00 -1.25 -1.69
CA GLY A 91 -9.25 -1.73 -1.08
C GLY A 91 -9.26 -1.45 0.42
N ILE A 92 -10.33 -0.85 0.94
CA ILE A 92 -10.47 -0.53 2.37
C ILE A 92 -11.56 -1.38 2.96
N TYR A 93 -11.25 -2.02 4.08
CA TYR A 93 -12.23 -2.77 4.85
C TYR A 93 -12.26 -2.26 6.28
N LEU A 94 -13.43 -1.79 6.71
CA LEU A 94 -13.68 -1.37 8.09
C LEU A 94 -14.26 -2.55 8.85
N TYR A 95 -13.59 -2.90 9.94
CA TYR A 95 -13.99 -4.03 10.75
C TYR A 95 -14.67 -3.57 12.03
N PRO A 96 -15.93 -3.97 12.29
CA PRO A 96 -16.56 -3.72 13.58
C PRO A 96 -15.88 -4.60 14.64
N GLU A 97 -15.75 -4.08 15.87
CA GLU A 97 -15.03 -4.70 17.01
C GLU A 97 -15.38 -6.17 17.36
N LYS A 98 -16.41 -6.77 16.74
CA LYS A 98 -17.04 -8.02 17.22
C LYS A 98 -16.81 -9.28 16.39
N GLU A 99 -16.16 -9.22 15.23
CA GLU A 99 -15.74 -10.44 14.53
C GLU A 99 -14.26 -10.70 14.86
N ILE A 100 -13.75 -11.94 14.85
CA ILE A 100 -12.31 -12.25 15.16
C ILE A 100 -11.60 -12.94 13.99
N ASP A 101 -12.23 -13.05 12.82
CA ASP A 101 -11.64 -13.77 11.69
C ASP A 101 -10.86 -12.87 10.73
N PHE A 102 -9.54 -12.81 10.94
CA PHE A 102 -8.58 -12.15 10.05
C PHE A 102 -8.66 -12.65 8.60
N SER A 103 -8.99 -13.93 8.38
CA SER A 103 -9.08 -14.49 7.02
C SER A 103 -10.30 -13.93 6.27
N LEU A 104 -11.40 -13.68 6.99
CA LEU A 104 -12.60 -13.05 6.45
C LEU A 104 -12.35 -11.58 6.09
N VAL A 105 -11.63 -10.86 6.96
CA VAL A 105 -11.21 -9.47 6.71
C VAL A 105 -10.41 -9.34 5.42
N LEU A 106 -9.44 -10.24 5.21
CA LEU A 106 -8.60 -10.24 4.01
C LEU A 106 -9.41 -10.54 2.76
N LYS A 107 -10.27 -11.57 2.78
CA LYS A 107 -11.16 -11.89 1.65
C LYS A 107 -12.06 -10.71 1.27
N LYS A 108 -12.64 -10.02 2.25
CA LYS A 108 -13.53 -8.87 1.98
C LYS A 108 -12.77 -7.64 1.49
N SER A 109 -11.52 -7.43 1.92
CA SER A 109 -10.71 -6.29 1.45
C SER A 109 -10.31 -6.34 -0.04
N ILE A 110 -10.49 -7.50 -0.67
CA ILE A 110 -10.21 -7.77 -2.10
C ILE A 110 -11.49 -7.62 -2.95
N LEU A 111 -12.67 -7.55 -2.33
CA LEU A 111 -13.97 -7.46 -2.99
C LEU A 111 -14.54 -6.02 -2.87
N HIS A 112 -14.36 -5.22 -3.94
CA HIS A 112 -14.93 -3.88 -4.21
C HIS A 112 -14.25 -2.70 -3.44
N TYR A 113 -13.88 -1.57 -4.05
CA TYR A 113 -14.38 -0.80 -5.22
C TYR A 113 -13.25 -0.37 -6.16
#